data_AF-A0A1H9I0D1-F1
#
_entry.id   AF-A0A1H9I0D1-F1
#
_cell.length_a   1.000
_cell.length_b   1.000
_cell.length_c   1.000
_cell.angle_alpha   90.00
_cell.angle_beta   90.00
_cell.angle_gamma   90.00
#
_symmetry.space_group_name_H-M   'P 1'
#
loop_
_entity.id
_entity.type
_entity.pdbx_description
1 polymer ?
#
loop_
_entity_poly.entity_id
_entity_poly.type
_entity_poly.pdbx_seq_one_letter_code
_entity_poly.pdbx_strand_id
1 'polypeptide(L)'
;MKPLEILIEPSFESTMKEMGISPDEDYNSDAILFQQGYNMYHIEVEPGDKFKIKKNTKGQIDCSETPYKFIRKKEEWETEENLWEEEYEDEENISLAPGKYKFLEDGITIEEIN
;
A
#
# COMPACT_ATOMS: atom_id res chain seq x y z
N MET A 1 19.67 -10.14 3.65
CA MET A 1 18.28 -9.72 3.87
C MET A 1 17.53 -9.89 2.56
N LYS A 2 16.22 -10.13 2.60
CA LYS A 2 15.41 -10.28 1.38
C LYS A 2 14.82 -8.91 1.00
N PRO A 3 14.60 -8.64 -0.29
CA PRO A 3 13.80 -7.49 -0.70
C PRO A 3 12.36 -7.64 -0.20
N LEU A 4 11.72 -6.50 0.05
CA LEU A 4 10.30 -6.40 0.33
C LEU A 4 9.53 -6.41 -1.00
N GLU A 5 8.62 -7.38 -1.16
CA GLU A 5 7.70 -7.44 -2.29
C GLU A 5 6.39 -6.73 -1.93
N ILE A 6 5.94 -5.84 -2.81
CA ILE A 6 4.71 -5.07 -2.61
C ILE A 6 3.83 -5.22 -3.84
N LEU A 7 2.63 -5.75 -3.67
CA LEU A 7 1.59 -5.75 -4.70
C LEU A 7 0.96 -4.36 -4.79
N ILE A 8 1.02 -3.75 -5.96
CA ILE A 8 0.41 -2.47 -6.26
C ILE A 8 -0.90 -2.69 -6.99
N GLU A 9 -1.99 -2.26 -6.38
CA GLU A 9 -3.34 -2.31 -6.96
C GLU A 9 -3.79 -0.89 -7.36
N PRO A 10 -4.16 -0.64 -8.62
CA PRO A 10 -4.79 0.61 -9.02
C PRO A 10 -6.19 0.75 -8.41
N SER A 11 -6.67 1.96 -8.14
CA SER A 11 -8.04 2.16 -7.67
C SER A 11 -9.04 1.88 -8.79
N PHE A 12 -10.27 1.51 -8.40
CA PHE A 12 -11.37 1.34 -9.32
C PHE A 12 -11.58 2.56 -10.23
N GLU A 13 -11.58 3.77 -9.65
CA GLU A 13 -11.71 5.02 -10.41
C GLU A 13 -10.56 5.24 -11.39
N SER A 14 -9.32 4.91 -11.02
CA SER A 14 -8.19 5.04 -11.94
C SER A 14 -8.30 4.06 -13.10
N THR A 15 -8.80 2.85 -12.83
CA THR A 15 -9.03 1.81 -13.83
C THR A 15 -10.15 2.24 -14.79
N MET A 16 -11.27 2.76 -14.28
CA MET A 16 -12.33 3.33 -15.11
C MET A 16 -11.80 4.42 -16.05
N LYS A 17 -11.02 5.35 -15.50
CA LYS A 17 -10.44 6.45 -16.26
C LYS A 17 -9.48 5.96 -17.35
N GLU A 18 -8.68 4.95 -17.06
CA GLU A 18 -7.77 4.33 -18.03
C GLU A 18 -8.54 3.63 -19.16
N MET A 19 -9.67 2.99 -18.82
CA MET A 19 -10.59 2.40 -19.79
C MET A 19 -11.40 3.44 -20.58
N GLY A 20 -11.29 4.73 -20.24
CA GLY A 20 -12.03 5.82 -20.88
C GLY A 20 -13.51 5.86 -20.52
N ILE A 21 -13.90 5.25 -19.39
CA ILE A 21 -15.28 5.17 -18.91
C ILE A 21 -15.59 6.37 -18.02
N SER A 22 -16.69 7.07 -18.30
CA SER A 22 -17.18 8.15 -17.44
C SER A 22 -17.94 7.58 -16.24
N PRO A 23 -17.79 8.14 -15.03
CA PRO A 23 -18.58 7.75 -13.86
C PRO A 23 -20.09 8.04 -14.02
N ASP A 24 -20.46 8.93 -14.94
CA ASP A 24 -21.86 9.31 -15.21
C ASP A 24 -22.56 8.39 -16.23
N GLU A 25 -21.84 7.42 -16.81
CA GLU A 25 -22.36 6.47 -17.78
C GLU A 25 -22.69 5.12 -17.12
N ASP A 26 -23.66 4.39 -17.66
CA ASP A 26 -23.87 2.99 -17.27
C ASP A 26 -22.65 2.16 -17.68
N TYR A 27 -21.92 1.64 -16.70
CA TYR A 27 -20.71 0.85 -16.91
C TYR A 27 -20.85 -0.57 -16.36
N ASN A 28 -20.06 -1.49 -16.91
CA ASN A 28 -19.94 -2.85 -16.40
C ASN A 28 -18.86 -2.90 -15.31
N SER A 29 -19.28 -2.97 -14.04
CA SER A 29 -18.37 -3.06 -12.88
C SER A 29 -17.45 -4.27 -12.94
N ASP A 30 -17.93 -5.40 -13.43
CA ASP A 30 -17.15 -6.65 -13.47
C ASP A 30 -16.00 -6.54 -14.46
N ALA A 31 -16.24 -5.87 -15.59
CA ALA A 31 -15.19 -5.60 -16.58
C ALA A 31 -14.10 -4.69 -15.99
N ILE A 32 -14.47 -3.71 -15.17
CA ILE A 32 -13.51 -2.80 -14.50
C ILE A 32 -12.72 -3.56 -13.44
N LEU A 33 -13.37 -4.37 -12.59
CA LEU A 33 -12.68 -5.20 -11.59
C LEU A 33 -11.71 -6.19 -12.24
N PHE A 34 -12.11 -6.78 -13.37
CA PHE A 34 -11.24 -7.66 -14.15
C PHE A 34 -10.00 -6.92 -14.66
N GLN A 35 -10.18 -5.72 -15.23
CA GLN A 35 -9.07 -4.89 -15.69
C GLN A 35 -8.19 -4.43 -14.54
N GLN A 36 -8.78 -4.10 -13.38
CA GLN A 36 -8.06 -3.68 -12.18
C GLN A 36 -7.10 -4.79 -11.71
N GLY A 37 -7.60 -6.04 -11.66
CA GLY A 37 -6.78 -7.20 -11.35
C GLY A 37 -5.69 -7.45 -12.38
N TYR A 38 -5.98 -7.24 -13.67
CA TYR A 38 -4.96 -7.33 -14.74
C TYR A 38 -3.87 -6.26 -14.63
N ASN A 39 -4.23 -5.07 -14.14
CA ASN A 39 -3.32 -3.93 -14.00
C ASN A 39 -2.52 -3.94 -12.68
N MET A 40 -2.73 -4.94 -11.82
CA MET A 40 -1.90 -5.13 -10.64
C MET A 40 -0.46 -5.51 -11.02
N TYR A 41 0.51 -5.06 -10.24
CA TYR A 41 1.92 -5.39 -10.46
C TYR A 41 2.71 -5.39 -9.15
N HIS A 42 3.83 -6.11 -9.11
CA HIS A 42 4.74 -6.10 -7.97
C HIS A 42 5.85 -5.06 -8.12
N ILE A 43 6.27 -4.51 -7.00
CA ILE A 43 7.54 -3.80 -6.87
C ILE A 43 8.38 -4.48 -5.79
N GLU A 44 9.70 -4.45 -5.98
CA GLU A 44 10.68 -4.94 -5.01
C GLU A 44 11.43 -3.73 -4.42
N VAL A 45 11.65 -3.75 -3.11
CA VAL A 45 12.33 -2.68 -2.37
C VAL A 45 13.41 -3.30 -1.48
N GLU A 46 14.64 -2.81 -1.60
CA GLU A 46 15.75 -3.31 -0.77
C GLU A 46 15.73 -2.69 0.64
N PRO A 47 16.25 -3.39 1.67
CA PRO A 47 16.43 -2.80 2.99
C PRO A 47 17.27 -1.52 2.94
N GLY A 48 16.75 -0.45 3.56
CA GLY A 48 17.32 0.88 3.54
C GLY A 48 16.72 1.82 2.49
N ASP A 49 16.03 1.29 1.48
CA ASP A 49 15.49 2.08 0.38
C ASP A 49 14.22 2.85 0.75
N LYS A 50 14.02 3.96 0.03
CA LYS A 50 12.79 4.73 0.05
C LYS A 50 11.95 4.39 -1.16
N PHE A 51 10.64 4.26 -0.97
CA PHE A 51 9.69 3.97 -2.02
C PHE A 51 8.44 4.84 -1.89
N LYS A 52 7.59 4.79 -2.91
CA LYS A 52 6.38 5.62 -2.99
C LYS A 52 5.23 4.83 -3.57
N ILE A 53 4.11 4.85 -2.87
CA ILE A 53 2.81 4.41 -3.39
C ILE A 53 2.17 5.61 -4.11
N LYS A 54 1.81 5.42 -5.37
CA LYS A 54 1.28 6.50 -6.21
C LYS A 54 -0.14 6.85 -5.78
N LYS A 55 -0.58 8.08 -6.09
CA LYS A 55 -1.99 8.45 -5.97
C LYS A 55 -2.85 7.49 -6.79
N ASN A 56 -4.04 7.19 -6.28
CA ASN A 56 -5.00 6.26 -6.89
C ASN A 56 -4.47 4.83 -7.02
N THR A 57 -3.51 4.44 -6.16
CA THR A 57 -3.07 3.04 -6.01
C THR A 57 -2.98 2.72 -4.52
N LYS A 58 -3.06 1.45 -4.14
CA LYS A 58 -2.71 0.99 -2.80
C LYS A 58 -1.62 -0.07 -2.91
N GLY A 59 -0.77 -0.17 -1.89
CA GLY A 59 0.19 -1.24 -1.74
C GLY A 59 -0.35 -2.32 -0.81
N GLN A 60 -0.03 -3.58 -1.07
CA GLN A 60 -0.27 -4.69 -0.16
C GLN A 60 1.02 -5.50 0.00
N ILE A 61 1.32 -5.86 1.25
CA ILE A 61 2.47 -6.66 1.63
C ILE A 61 1.94 -7.93 2.29
N ASP A 62 2.38 -9.10 1.83
CA ASP A 62 2.06 -10.38 2.44
C ASP A 62 3.00 -10.65 3.62
N CYS A 63 2.40 -10.84 4.80
CA CYS A 63 3.10 -11.09 6.05
C CYS A 63 3.09 -12.58 6.47
N SER A 64 2.54 -13.48 5.62
CA SER A 64 2.41 -14.91 5.93
C SER A 64 3.76 -15.63 6.09
N GLU A 65 4.76 -15.27 5.28
CA GLU A 65 6.13 -15.80 5.40
C GLU A 65 7.02 -14.98 6.34
N THR A 66 6.87 -13.65 6.31
CA THR A 66 7.72 -12.71 7.06
C THR A 66 6.84 -11.72 7.82
N PRO A 67 6.89 -11.69 9.16
CA PRO A 67 6.07 -10.77 9.95
C PRO A 67 6.69 -9.37 9.91
N TYR A 68 6.32 -8.59 8.90
CA TYR A 68 6.73 -7.20 8.77
C TYR A 68 6.06 -6.31 9.82
N LYS A 69 6.67 -5.15 10.09
CA LYS A 69 6.16 -4.13 11.01
C LYS A 69 5.87 -2.85 10.27
N PHE A 70 4.74 -2.21 10.54
CA PHE A 70 4.41 -0.91 9.99
C PHE A 70 4.40 0.16 11.10
N ILE A 71 5.05 1.29 10.84
CA ILE A 71 5.12 2.43 11.74
C ILE A 71 4.64 3.67 11.00
N ARG A 72 3.61 4.34 11.55
CA ARG A 72 3.15 5.65 11.08
C ARG A 72 3.11 6.66 12.22
N LYS A 73 3.27 7.93 11.87
CA LYS A 73 3.14 9.04 12.83
C LYS A 73 1.65 9.27 13.11
N LYS A 74 1.26 9.30 14.38
CA LYS A 74 -0.12 9.66 14.77
C LYS A 74 -0.47 11.06 14.31
N GLU A 75 -1.71 11.25 13.85
CA GLU A 75 -2.25 12.60 13.67
C GLU A 75 -2.50 13.26 15.04
N GLU A 76 -2.39 14.59 15.13
CA GLU A 76 -2.48 15.36 16.40
C GLU A 76 -3.79 15.15 17.19
N TRP A 77 -4.82 14.55 16.59
CA TRP A 77 -6.11 14.27 17.22
C TRP A 77 -6.18 12.91 17.93
N GLU A 78 -5.16 12.06 17.77
CA GLU A 78 -5.06 10.73 18.41
C GLU A 78 -4.35 10.85 19.76
N THR A 79 -5.08 11.39 20.74
CA THR A 79 -4.65 11.58 22.12
C THR A 79 -4.38 10.26 22.87
N GLU A 80 -3.20 9.68 22.71
CA GLU A 80 -2.53 8.85 23.72
C GLU A 80 -1.01 9.09 23.66
N GLU A 81 -0.33 9.08 24.81
CA GLU A 81 1.04 9.59 25.04
C GLU A 81 2.20 8.96 24.22
N ASN A 82 1.92 8.20 23.16
CA ASN A 82 2.87 7.71 22.17
C ASN A 82 2.58 8.36 20.80
N LEU A 83 3.53 9.15 20.28
CA LEU A 83 3.44 9.86 18.98
C LEU A 83 3.50 8.94 17.74
N TRP A 84 3.63 7.63 17.95
CA TRP A 84 3.74 6.61 16.92
C TRP A 84 2.73 5.51 17.20
N GLU A 85 2.02 5.06 16.17
CA GLU A 85 1.29 3.79 16.21
C GLU A 85 2.23 2.70 15.70
N GLU A 86 2.56 1.77 16.59
CA GLU A 86 2.95 0.44 16.18
C GLU A 86 1.65 -0.35 15.98
N GLU A 87 1.17 -0.41 14.74
CA GLU A 87 0.11 -1.36 14.39
C GLU A 87 0.75 -2.76 14.38
N TYR A 88 0.62 -3.47 15.50
CA TYR A 88 0.68 -4.93 15.52
C TYR A 88 -0.66 -5.45 15.01
N GLU A 89 -0.95 -5.19 13.75
CA GLU A 89 -2.04 -5.87 13.11
C GLU A 89 -1.60 -7.34 13.00
N ASP A 90 -2.26 -8.23 13.73
CA ASP A 90 -2.31 -9.69 13.50
C ASP A 90 -2.93 -9.98 12.11
N GLU A 91 -2.62 -9.16 11.10
CA GLU A 91 -3.12 -9.25 9.75
C GLU A 91 -2.09 -10.00 8.92
N GLU A 92 -2.58 -11.00 8.19
CA GLU A 92 -1.79 -11.73 7.21
C GLU A 92 -1.20 -10.79 6.14
N ASN A 93 -1.63 -9.52 6.08
CA ASN A 93 -1.18 -8.52 5.12
C ASN A 93 -1.10 -7.12 5.74
N ILE A 94 -0.17 -6.29 5.27
CA ILE A 94 -0.13 -4.84 5.56
C ILE A 94 -0.64 -4.07 4.34
N SER A 95 -1.57 -3.14 4.55
CA SER A 95 -2.08 -2.24 3.51
C SER A 95 -1.42 -0.87 3.57
N LEU A 96 -0.81 -0.43 2.46
CA LEU A 96 -0.15 0.87 2.33
C LEU A 96 -1.00 1.85 1.50
N ALA A 97 -1.33 2.98 2.10
CA ALA A 97 -2.00 4.09 1.43
C ALA A 97 -1.07 4.80 0.42
N PRO A 98 -1.59 5.70 -0.45
CA PRO A 98 -0.76 6.61 -1.22
C PRO A 98 0.13 7.48 -0.33
N GLY A 99 1.44 7.23 -0.35
CA GLY A 99 2.38 7.88 0.55
C GLY A 99 3.83 7.60 0.16
N LYS A 100 4.76 8.14 0.95
CA LYS A 100 6.17 7.78 0.85
C LYS A 100 6.52 6.92 2.05
N TYR A 101 7.37 5.94 1.82
CA TYR A 101 7.75 4.96 2.83
C TYR A 101 9.24 4.69 2.77
N LYS A 102 9.77 4.16 3.85
CA LYS A 102 11.13 3.64 3.93
C LYS A 102 11.09 2.21 4.46
N PHE A 103 11.75 1.30 3.75
CA PHE A 103 12.04 -0.03 4.29
C PHE A 103 13.34 0.07 5.08
N LEU A 104 13.32 -0.22 6.38
CA LEU A 104 14.48 -0.01 7.24
C LEU A 104 15.54 -1.08 7.02
N GLU A 105 16.77 -0.78 7.44
CA GLU A 105 17.92 -1.68 7.29
C GLU A 105 17.78 -2.97 8.10
N ASP A 106 16.84 -3.03 9.05
CA ASP A 106 16.53 -4.25 9.80
C ASP A 106 15.87 -5.34 8.93
N GLY A 107 15.38 -4.97 7.74
CA GLY A 107 14.76 -5.87 6.78
C GLY A 107 13.37 -6.37 7.21
N ILE A 108 12.73 -5.74 8.19
CA ILE A 108 11.37 -6.09 8.65
C ILE A 108 10.46 -4.89 8.91
N THR A 109 11.01 -3.68 9.09
CA THR A 109 10.23 -2.51 9.46
C THR A 109 10.00 -1.58 8.27
N ILE A 110 8.75 -1.19 8.06
CA ILE A 110 8.31 -0.20 7.09
C ILE A 110 7.86 1.04 7.85
N GLU A 111 8.45 2.19 7.53
CA GLU A 111 8.15 3.48 8.13
C GLU A 111 7.47 4.38 7.10
N GLU A 112 6.33 4.97 7.45
CA GLU A 112 5.73 6.07 6.68
C GLU A 112 6.52 7.37 6.91
N ILE A 113 6.92 8.02 5.81
CA ILE A 113 7.72 9.24 5.83
C ILE A 113 6.99 10.39 5.11
N ASN A 114 7.07 11.60 5.67
CA ASN A 114 6.46 12.81 5.09
C ASN A 114 7.22 13.33 3.84
#